data_AF-A0A258CBI1-F1
#
_entry.id   AF-A0A258CBI1-F1
#
_cell.length_a   1.000
_cell.length_b   1.000
_cell.length_c   1.000
_cell.angle_alpha   90.00
_cell.angle_beta   90.00
_cell.angle_gamma   90.00
#
_symmetry.space_group_name_H-M   'P 1'
#
loop_
_entity.id
_entity.type
_entity.pdbx_description
1 polymer ?
#
loop_
_entity_poly.entity_id
_entity_poly.type
_entity_poly.pdbx_seq_one_letter_code
_entity_poly.pdbx_strand_id
1 'polypeptide(L)' 'MKSWIVTILLASSVFFGVSWYKERALLKSASTAPAFIAMTAEGDLFRSTELQGRQTLLYFFAPWCGICRLSMPN' A
#
# COMPACT_ATOMS: atom_id res chain seq x y z
N MET A 1 -20.65 -20.34 24.90
CA MET A 1 -19.16 -20.37 24.87
C MET A 1 -18.60 -21.07 23.63
N LYS A 2 -18.96 -22.33 23.35
CA LYS A 2 -18.41 -23.09 22.19
C LYS A 2 -18.73 -22.48 20.81
N SER A 3 -19.92 -21.91 20.64
CA SER A 3 -20.30 -21.20 19.40
C SER A 3 -19.42 -19.96 19.13
N TRP A 4 -19.05 -19.21 20.17
CA TRP A 4 -18.21 -18.02 20.03
C TRP A 4 -16.78 -18.37 19.62
N ILE A 5 -16.24 -19.47 20.14
CA ILE A 5 -14.92 -19.98 19.75
C ILE A 5 -14.90 -20.33 18.25
N VAL A 6 -15.93 -21.03 17.77
CA VAL A 6 -16.06 -21.39 16.35
C VAL A 6 -16.17 -20.15 15.47
N THR A 7 -16.99 -19.17 15.86
CA THR A 7 -17.13 -17.92 15.10
C THR A 7 -15.82 -17.14 15.04
N ILE A 8 -15.09 -17.03 16.16
CA ILE A 8 -13.80 -16.33 16.20
C ILE A 8 -12.76 -17.05 15.32
N LEU A 9 -12.71 -18.38 15.35
CA LEU A 9 -11.81 -19.15 14.50
C LEU A 9 -12.13 -18.98 13.01
N LEU A 10 -13.41 -19.02 12.64
CA LEU A 10 -13.84 -18.76 11.26
C LEU A 10 -13.49 -17.33 10.82
N ALA A 11 -13.81 -16.32 11.63
CA ALA A 11 -13.52 -14.94 11.32
C ALA A 11 -12.01 -14.68 11.18
N SER A 12 -11.22 -15.26 12.08
CA SER A 12 -9.75 -15.21 12.03
C SER A 12 -9.22 -15.86 10.75
N SER A 13 -9.68 -17.07 10.43
CA SER A 13 -9.27 -17.78 9.21
C SER A 13 -9.59 -16.99 7.94
N VAL A 14 -10.79 -16.41 7.85
CA VAL A 14 -11.20 -15.55 6.73
C VAL A 14 -10.31 -14.31 6.65
N PHE A 15 -10.07 -13.64 7.78
CA PHE A 15 -9.23 -12.45 7.82
C PHE A 15 -7.81 -12.74 7.32
N PHE A 16 -7.16 -13.77 7.86
CA PHE A 16 -5.80 -14.15 7.44
C PHE A 16 -5.73 -14.60 5.97
N GLY A 17 -6.75 -15.33 5.49
CA GLY A 17 -6.81 -15.74 4.10
C GLY A 17 -6.96 -14.56 3.12
N VAL A 18 -7.83 -13.60 3.45
CA VAL A 18 -8.03 -12.39 2.63
C VAL A 18 -6.79 -11.51 2.66
N SER A 19 -6.18 -11.30 3.82
CA SER A 19 -4.96 -10.48 3.95
C SER A 19 -3.82 -11.05 3.12
N TRP A 20 -3.55 -12.35 3.23
CA TRP A 20 -2.53 -13.03 2.42
C TRP A 20 -2.79 -12.88 0.91
N TYR A 21 -4.04 -13.02 0.48
CA TYR A 21 -4.42 -12.86 -0.92
C TYR A 21 -4.21 -11.43 -1.44
N LYS A 22 -4.43 -10.42 -0.60
CA LYS A 22 -4.23 -9.01 -0.99
C LYS A 22 -2.74 -8.62 -0.98
N GLU A 23 -1.97 -9.14 -0.03
CA GLU A 23 -0.56 -8.79 0.17
C GLU A 23 0.39 -9.46 -0.83
N ARG A 24 -0.03 -10.52 -1.52
CA ARG A 24 0.80 -11.23 -2.51
C ARG A 24 1.37 -10.35 -3.63
N ALA A 25 0.74 -9.20 -3.91
CA ALA A 25 1.17 -8.26 -4.94
C ALA A 25 2.04 -7.11 -4.40
N LEU A 26 2.26 -7.05 -3.08
CA LEU A 26 3.10 -6.03 -2.45
C LEU A 26 4.59 -6.41 -2.52
N LEU A 27 5.44 -5.39 -2.44
CA LEU A 27 6.89 -5.58 -2.38
C LEU A 27 7.27 -6.28 -1.08
N LYS A 28 8.29 -7.15 -1.15
CA LYS A 28 8.89 -7.74 0.05
C LYS A 28 9.66 -6.67 0.82
N SER A 29 9.64 -6.77 2.15
CA SER A 29 10.45 -5.90 3.01
C SER A 29 11.93 -5.99 2.65
N ALA A 30 12.62 -4.84 2.65
CA ALA A 30 14.04 -4.68 2.35
C ALA A 30 14.49 -5.04 0.92
N SER A 31 13.59 -5.15 -0.06
CA SER A 31 13.99 -5.20 -1.48
C SER A 31 14.27 -3.81 -2.04
N THR A 32 15.18 -3.71 -3.02
CA THR A 32 15.39 -2.48 -3.79
C THR A 32 14.09 -2.02 -4.44
N ALA A 33 13.77 -0.73 -4.31
CA ALA A 33 12.59 -0.15 -4.95
C ALA A 33 12.69 -0.32 -6.49
N PRO A 34 11.64 -0.82 -7.16
CA PRO A 34 11.62 -0.94 -8.61
C PRO A 34 11.79 0.43 -9.28
N ALA A 35 12.49 0.46 -10.42
CA ALA A 35 12.56 1.66 -11.23
C ALA A 35 11.17 1.99 -11.81
N PHE A 36 10.81 3.27 -11.82
CA PHE A 36 9.54 3.74 -12.38
C PHE A 36 9.71 5.06 -13.13
N ILE A 37 8.79 5.31 -14.05
CA ILE A 37 8.61 6.59 -14.75
C ILE A 37 7.17 7.02 -14.49
N ALA A 38 6.98 8.27 -14.10
CA ALA A 38 5.68 8.86 -13.83
C ALA A 38 5.55 10.22 -14.54
N MET A 39 4.32 10.72 -14.65
CA MET A 39 4.08 12.12 -14.94
C MET A 39 3.82 12.87 -13.64
N THR A 40 4.40 14.06 -13.50
CA THR A 40 4.10 14.95 -12.37
C THR A 40 2.75 15.63 -12.56
N ALA A 41 2.30 16.36 -11.54
CA ALA A 41 1.05 17.13 -11.61
C ALA A 41 1.13 18.25 -12.68
N GLU A 42 2.34 18.74 -12.95
CA GLU A 42 2.65 19.77 -13.95
C GLU A 42 2.75 19.20 -15.37
N GLY A 43 2.75 17.86 -15.53
CA GLY A 43 2.82 17.18 -16.81
C GLY A 43 4.24 16.77 -17.25
N ASP A 44 5.24 16.98 -16.41
CA ASP A 44 6.62 16.61 -16.72
C ASP A 44 6.86 15.11 -16.51
N LEU A 45 7.79 14.53 -17.29
CA LEU A 45 8.25 13.16 -17.07
C LEU A 45 9.23 13.11 -15.90
N PHE A 46 8.90 12.29 -14.90
CA PHE A 46 9.71 12.04 -13.71
C PHE A 46 10.27 10.63 -13.70
N ARG A 47 11.57 10.47 -13.46
CA ARG A 47 12.22 9.15 -13.34
C ARG A 47 12.68 8.91 -11.91
N SER A 48 12.45 7.70 -11.41
CA SER A 48 12.85 7.30 -10.06
C SER A 48 14.36 7.43 -9.80
N THR A 49 15.20 7.45 -10.83
CA THR A 49 16.65 7.70 -10.74
C THR A 49 16.99 9.07 -10.16
N GLU A 50 16.10 10.05 -10.29
CA GLU A 50 16.26 11.40 -9.74
C GLU A 50 16.20 11.42 -8.21
N LEU A 51 15.68 10.36 -7.59
CA LEU A 51 15.60 10.18 -6.14
C LEU A 51 16.85 9.53 -5.52
N GLN A 52 17.84 9.14 -6.33
CA GLN A 52 19.03 8.46 -5.85
C GLN A 52 19.80 9.32 -4.82
N GLY A 53 20.27 8.68 -3.75
CA GLY A 53 20.96 9.35 -2.65
C GLY A 53 20.04 10.13 -1.69
N ARG A 54 18.71 10.09 -1.91
CA ARG A 54 17.73 10.74 -1.03
C ARG A 54 16.84 9.71 -0.34
N GLN A 55 16.69 9.84 0.98
CA GLN A 55 15.68 9.07 1.70
C GLN A 55 14.29 9.55 1.27
N THR A 56 13.56 8.69 0.57
CA THR A 56 12.28 9.05 -0.06
C THR A 56 11.17 8.12 0.44
N LEU A 57 10.03 8.69 0.80
CA LEU A 57 8.79 7.97 1.08
C LEU A 57 7.87 8.07 -0.14
N LEU A 58 7.50 6.93 -0.73
CA LEU A 58 6.47 6.87 -1.76
C LEU A 58 5.13 6.55 -1.10
N TYR A 59 4.17 7.46 -1.23
CA TYR A 59 2.85 7.32 -0.64
C TYR A 59 1.77 7.23 -1.71
N PHE A 60 1.07 6.10 -1.77
CA PHE A 60 -0.01 5.84 -2.72
C PHE A 60 -1.35 5.99 -2.02
N PHE A 61 -2.21 6.87 -2.53
CA PHE A 61 -3.56 7.06 -2.02
C PHE A 61 -4.53 7.23 -3.18
N ALA A 62 -5.78 6.85 -2.95
CA ALA A 62 -6.85 7.05 -3.92
C ALA A 62 -7.50 8.43 -3.72
N PRO A 63 -7.85 9.16 -4.79
CA PRO A 63 -8.41 10.50 -4.68
C PRO A 63 -9.81 10.53 -4.02
N TRP A 64 -10.52 9.40 -4.07
CA TRP A 64 -11.84 9.23 -3.46
C TRP A 64 -11.79 8.77 -1.99
N CYS A 65 -10.59 8.52 -1.46
CA CYS A 65 -10.41 8.08 -0.09
C CYS A 65 -10.52 9.27 0.88
N GLY A 66 -11.68 9.45 1.51
CA GLY A 66 -11.94 10.57 2.41
C GLY A 66 -10.95 10.68 3.57
N ILE A 67 -10.55 9.55 4.16
CA ILE A 67 -9.54 9.53 5.23
C ILE A 67 -8.14 9.91 4.71
N CYS A 68 -7.80 9.50 3.49
CA CYS A 68 -6.50 9.80 2.88
C CYS A 68 -6.31 11.31 2.64
N ARG A 69 -7.41 12.04 2.39
CA ARG A 69 -7.38 13.50 2.26
C ARG A 69 -6.98 14.21 3.56
N LEU A 70 -7.20 13.59 4.73
CA LEU A 70 -6.76 14.16 6.00
C LEU A 70 -5.24 14.11 6.15
N SER A 71 -4.59 13.07 5.63
CA SER A 71 -3.12 12.92 5.66
C SER A 71 -2.42 13.63 4.50
N MET A 72 -3.11 13.83 3.38
CA MET A 72 -2.58 14.47 2.19
C MET A 72 -3.66 15.34 1.53
N PRO A 73 -3.88 16.57 2.02
CA PRO A 73 -4.76 17.52 1.37
C PRO A 73 -4.10 17.97 0.06
N ASN A 74 -4.72 17.60 -1.06
CA ASN A 74 -4.39 18.15 -2.37
C ASN A 74 -5.20 19.43 -2.60
#